data_AF-A0A9P5PE60-F1
#
_entry.id   AF-A0A9P5PE60-F1
#
_cell.length_a   1.000
_cell.length_b   1.000
_cell.length_c   1.000
_cell.angle_alpha   90.00
_cell.angle_beta   90.00
_cell.angle_gamma   90.00
#
_symmetry.space_group_name_H-M   'P 1'
#
loop_
_entity.id
_entity.type
_entity.pdbx_description
1 polymer ?
#
loop_
_entity_poly.entity_id
_entity_poly.type
_entity_poly.pdbx_seq_one_letter_code
_entity_poly.pdbx_strand_id
1 'polypeptide(L)'
;MISTDKEIYEPWPRPDPADTWIKPEEIAGCPTEKELPEEFRYNIRRRKLDPQYTKPRKLFYGFGVDIQDFLDYHKRHQLPLPPPMERRAKVWDHIIHTVAKDLSAHCNFELRCILPLSPHYDYMISLYDSHYISIQELEDDEEEDVIRIIKERFGNPVAKESPRWFFPFCEGSGLVTEIEAALETRSSIHQTTKTILRIRSGYTGFSRVPPAASTPATTGSGQTGASVVLYHDRGHG
;
A
#
# COMPACT_ATOMS: atom_id res chain seq x y z
N MET A 1 -19.40 9.83 4.54
CA MET A 1 -18.89 10.61 3.40
C MET A 1 -17.72 11.42 3.92
N ILE A 2 -16.54 11.27 3.34
CA ILE A 2 -15.34 12.01 3.74
C ILE A 2 -15.47 13.39 3.10
N SER A 3 -15.56 14.43 3.93
CA SER A 3 -15.77 15.80 3.44
C SER A 3 -14.98 16.86 4.20
N THR A 4 -14.23 16.46 5.23
CA THR A 4 -13.45 17.42 6.04
C THR A 4 -11.97 17.25 5.79
N ASP A 5 -11.23 18.36 5.72
CA ASP A 5 -9.77 18.37 5.55
C ASP A 5 -9.06 17.48 6.57
N LYS A 6 -9.57 17.45 7.82
CA LYS A 6 -9.00 16.62 8.89
C LYS A 6 -9.08 15.13 8.59
N GLU A 7 -10.17 14.66 7.98
CA GLU A 7 -10.35 13.25 7.60
C GLU A 7 -9.51 12.88 6.36
N ILE A 8 -9.35 13.82 5.43
CA ILE A 8 -8.56 13.62 4.19
C ILE A 8 -7.08 13.41 4.53
N TYR A 9 -6.52 14.29 5.37
CA TYR A 9 -5.09 14.31 5.70
C TYR A 9 -4.74 13.58 6.99
N GLU A 10 -5.64 12.75 7.52
CA GLU A 10 -5.31 11.93 8.67
C GLU A 10 -4.15 10.99 8.31
N PRO A 11 -3.09 10.89 9.14
CA PRO A 11 -1.94 10.06 8.83
C PRO A 11 -2.31 8.60 8.61
N TRP A 12 -1.75 8.00 7.56
CA TRP A 12 -1.89 6.57 7.33
C TRP A 12 -0.74 5.81 8.00
N PRO A 13 -1.01 4.89 8.95
CA PRO A 13 0.04 4.07 9.52
C PRO A 13 0.59 3.14 8.44
N ARG A 14 1.86 3.32 8.13
CA ARG A 14 2.61 2.43 7.24
C ARG A 14 2.83 1.08 7.93
N PRO A 15 2.54 -0.05 7.26
CA PRO A 15 2.96 -1.37 7.73
C PRO A 15 4.49 -1.45 7.83
N ASP A 16 5.00 -2.17 8.82
CA ASP A 16 6.45 -2.45 8.89
C ASP A 16 6.88 -3.15 7.58
N PRO A 17 7.91 -2.66 6.85
CA PRO A 17 8.42 -3.35 5.68
C PRO A 17 8.81 -4.81 5.95
N ALA A 18 9.15 -5.16 7.19
CA ALA A 18 9.42 -6.54 7.61
C ALA A 18 8.16 -7.43 7.65
N ASP A 19 6.96 -6.84 7.71
CA ASP A 19 5.64 -7.51 7.67
C ASP A 19 5.05 -7.51 6.25
N THR A 20 5.90 -7.32 5.24
CA THR A 20 5.50 -7.38 3.84
C THR A 20 5.13 -8.80 3.44
N TRP A 21 4.08 -8.94 2.63
CA TRP A 21 3.72 -10.20 2.00
C TRP A 21 4.47 -10.43 0.68
N ILE A 22 5.20 -9.42 0.19
CA ILE A 22 6.04 -9.50 -1.01
C ILE A 22 7.24 -10.37 -0.69
N LYS A 23 7.43 -11.45 -1.44
CA LYS A 23 8.57 -12.34 -1.22
C LYS A 23 9.83 -11.77 -1.86
N PRO A 24 11.02 -11.95 -1.27
CA PRO A 24 12.28 -11.45 -1.84
C PRO A 24 12.53 -11.88 -3.29
N GLU A 25 12.07 -13.07 -3.67
CA GLU A 25 12.24 -13.61 -5.02
C GLU A 25 11.42 -12.86 -6.07
N GLU A 26 10.32 -12.19 -5.68
CA GLU A 26 9.45 -11.46 -6.61
C GLU A 26 10.05 -10.11 -7.05
N ILE A 27 10.94 -9.57 -6.22
CA ILE A 27 11.72 -8.35 -6.47
C ILE A 27 13.16 -8.65 -6.89
N ALA A 28 13.60 -9.91 -6.77
CA ALA A 28 14.91 -10.34 -7.22
C ALA A 28 15.08 -10.10 -8.72
N GLY A 29 16.25 -9.60 -9.12
CA GLY A 29 16.54 -9.25 -10.51
C GLY A 29 15.98 -7.91 -10.97
N CYS A 30 15.40 -7.09 -10.08
CA CYS A 30 15.10 -5.71 -10.40
C CYS A 30 16.42 -4.92 -10.56
N PRO A 31 16.64 -4.21 -11.70
CA PRO A 31 17.91 -3.52 -11.94
C PRO A 31 18.16 -2.41 -10.92
N THR A 32 19.40 -2.32 -10.44
CA THR A 32 19.84 -1.26 -9.51
C THR A 32 20.45 -0.05 -10.21
N GLU A 33 20.93 -0.23 -11.44
CA GLU A 33 21.58 0.81 -12.24
C GLU A 33 20.56 1.58 -13.09
N LYS A 34 20.94 2.79 -13.56
CA LYS A 34 20.09 3.59 -14.47
C LYS A 34 19.88 2.86 -15.80
N GLU A 35 20.94 2.27 -16.35
CA GLU A 35 20.88 1.60 -17.63
C GLU A 35 19.93 0.41 -17.59
N LEU A 36 19.00 0.37 -18.55
CA LEU A 36 18.06 -0.74 -18.68
C LEU A 36 18.75 -1.97 -19.28
N PRO A 37 18.80 -3.12 -18.56
CA PRO A 37 19.40 -4.34 -19.09
C PRO A 37 18.70 -4.85 -20.34
N GLU A 38 19.45 -5.49 -21.23
CA GLU A 38 18.96 -5.93 -22.55
C GLU A 38 17.80 -6.93 -22.44
N GLU A 39 17.76 -7.77 -21.40
CA GLU A 39 16.67 -8.72 -21.16
C GLU A 39 15.32 -8.05 -20.90
N PHE A 40 15.31 -6.77 -20.49
CA PHE A 40 14.10 -5.98 -20.26
C PHE A 40 13.77 -5.04 -21.42
N ARG A 41 14.63 -4.97 -22.45
CA ARG A 41 14.41 -4.11 -23.62
C ARG A 41 13.39 -4.74 -24.55
N TYR A 42 12.34 -3.98 -24.81
CA TYR A 42 11.30 -4.41 -25.71
C TYR A 42 11.66 -4.16 -27.18
N ASN A 43 11.80 -5.23 -27.94
CA ASN A 43 12.13 -5.15 -29.35
C ASN A 43 10.87 -5.28 -30.22
N ILE A 44 10.28 -4.14 -30.59
CA ILE A 44 9.06 -4.07 -31.42
C ILE A 44 9.26 -4.78 -32.76
N ARG A 45 10.45 -4.66 -33.37
CA ARG A 45 10.75 -5.30 -34.66
C ARG A 45 10.76 -6.82 -34.52
N ARG A 46 11.44 -7.34 -33.49
CA ARG A 46 11.50 -8.79 -33.22
C ARG A 46 10.12 -9.34 -32.92
N ARG A 47 9.30 -8.66 -32.10
CA ARG A 47 7.91 -9.07 -31.86
C ARG A 47 7.10 -9.27 -33.14
N LYS A 48 7.32 -8.44 -34.17
CA LYS A 48 6.58 -8.53 -35.44
C LYS A 48 7.07 -9.67 -36.33
N LEU A 49 8.33 -10.09 -36.20
CA LEU A 49 8.99 -11.02 -37.12
C LEU A 49 9.18 -12.42 -36.53
N ASP A 50 9.24 -12.53 -35.22
CA ASP A 50 9.52 -13.77 -34.48
C ASP A 50 8.28 -14.13 -33.64
N PRO A 51 7.46 -15.11 -34.09
CA PRO A 51 6.30 -15.57 -33.36
C PRO A 51 6.62 -16.18 -31.98
N GLN A 52 7.88 -16.57 -31.74
CA GLN A 52 8.34 -17.12 -30.47
C GLN A 52 8.88 -16.04 -29.53
N TYR A 53 8.91 -14.77 -29.97
CA TYR A 53 9.38 -13.68 -29.13
C TYR A 53 8.43 -13.44 -27.94
N THR A 54 8.87 -13.84 -26.76
CA THR A 54 8.22 -13.50 -25.50
C THR A 54 8.53 -12.06 -25.15
N LYS A 55 7.48 -11.26 -24.97
CA LYS A 55 7.61 -9.88 -24.49
C LYS A 55 8.23 -9.90 -23.07
N PRO A 56 9.28 -9.10 -22.81
CA PRO A 56 9.89 -9.05 -21.50
C PRO A 56 8.94 -8.47 -20.45
N ARG A 57 9.27 -8.72 -19.18
CA ARG A 57 8.59 -8.11 -18.04
C ARG A 57 8.80 -6.60 -18.09
N LYS A 58 7.76 -5.83 -17.85
CA LYS A 58 7.81 -4.37 -17.84
C LYS A 58 8.45 -3.88 -16.54
N LEU A 59 9.33 -2.90 -16.67
CA LEU A 59 9.89 -2.13 -15.57
C LEU A 59 9.53 -0.66 -15.72
N PHE A 60 9.56 0.06 -14.61
CA PHE A 60 9.37 1.50 -14.59
C PHE A 60 10.52 2.17 -13.85
N TYR A 61 11.06 3.23 -14.43
CA TYR A 61 12.13 4.02 -13.83
C TYR A 61 11.54 5.24 -13.14
N GLY A 62 11.93 5.51 -11.90
CA GLY A 62 11.50 6.72 -11.19
C GLY A 62 11.72 6.68 -9.68
N PHE A 63 10.93 7.45 -8.95
CA PHE A 63 11.07 7.63 -7.50
C PHE A 63 10.00 6.85 -6.74
N GLY A 64 10.41 6.02 -5.78
CA GLY A 64 9.49 5.45 -4.81
C GLY A 64 8.99 6.52 -3.84
N VAL A 65 7.69 6.53 -3.57
CA VAL A 65 7.05 7.50 -2.69
C VAL A 65 5.89 6.88 -1.91
N ASP A 66 5.53 7.52 -0.81
CA ASP A 66 4.53 7.02 0.11
C ASP A 66 3.21 7.78 -0.06
N ILE A 67 2.09 7.17 0.33
CA ILE A 67 0.81 7.88 0.25
C ILE A 67 0.83 9.18 1.08
N GLN A 68 1.53 9.17 2.22
CA GLN A 68 1.64 10.35 3.07
C GLN A 68 2.37 11.50 2.35
N ASP A 69 3.34 11.20 1.49
CA ASP A 69 4.07 12.22 0.77
C ASP A 69 3.17 12.94 -0.26
N PHE A 70 2.25 12.22 -0.90
CA PHE A 70 1.23 12.83 -1.77
C PHE A 70 0.27 13.73 -1.00
N LEU A 71 -0.18 13.27 0.17
CA LEU A 71 -1.07 14.06 1.04
C LEU A 71 -0.37 15.35 1.49
N ASP A 72 0.89 15.25 1.89
CA ASP A 72 1.70 16.38 2.33
C ASP A 72 2.00 17.34 1.17
N TYR A 73 2.30 16.83 -0.03
CA TYR A 73 2.43 17.63 -1.24
C TYR A 73 1.15 18.41 -1.53
N HIS A 74 0.03 17.68 -1.63
CA HIS A 74 -1.27 18.24 -1.97
C HIS A 74 -1.66 19.38 -1.03
N LYS A 75 -1.45 19.18 0.28
CA LYS A 75 -1.71 20.18 1.31
C LYS A 75 -0.75 21.38 1.21
N ARG A 76 0.55 21.13 1.05
CA ARG A 76 1.59 22.18 1.00
C ARG A 76 1.41 23.12 -0.19
N HIS A 77 1.04 22.55 -1.34
CA HIS A 77 0.82 23.29 -2.59
C HIS A 77 -0.62 23.76 -2.78
N GLN A 78 -1.48 23.56 -1.77
CA GLN A 78 -2.88 24.02 -1.74
C GLN A 78 -3.66 23.59 -3.00
N LEU A 79 -3.46 22.34 -3.43
CA LEU A 79 -4.13 21.81 -4.60
C LEU A 79 -5.65 21.67 -4.36
N PRO A 80 -6.47 21.67 -5.44
CA PRO A 80 -7.92 21.59 -5.31
C PRO A 80 -8.35 20.37 -4.50
N LEU A 81 -9.23 20.58 -3.51
CA LEU A 81 -9.73 19.50 -2.69
C LEU A 81 -10.50 18.47 -3.52
N PRO A 82 -10.38 17.17 -3.19
CA PRO A 82 -11.20 16.15 -3.79
C PRO A 82 -12.69 16.42 -3.51
N PRO A 83 -13.60 16.10 -4.45
CA PRO A 83 -15.02 16.18 -4.16
C PRO A 83 -15.39 15.23 -3.01
N PRO A 84 -16.53 15.45 -2.33
CA PRO A 84 -17.00 14.55 -1.29
C PRO A 84 -17.15 13.11 -1.81
N MET A 85 -16.54 12.14 -1.14
CA MET A 85 -16.55 10.74 -1.56
C MET A 85 -16.84 9.81 -0.38
N GLU A 86 -17.37 8.63 -0.68
CA GLU A 86 -17.72 7.64 0.36
C GLU A 86 -16.51 6.83 0.84
N ARG A 87 -15.55 6.57 -0.05
CA ARG A 87 -14.40 5.71 0.22
C ARG A 87 -13.11 6.52 0.25
N ARG A 88 -12.30 6.30 1.29
CA ARG A 88 -10.99 6.94 1.46
C ARG A 88 -10.02 6.63 0.31
N ALA A 89 -10.05 5.40 -0.20
CA ALA A 89 -9.24 5.00 -1.35
C ALA A 89 -9.50 5.89 -2.58
N LYS A 90 -10.75 6.27 -2.85
CA LYS A 90 -11.10 7.17 -3.97
C LYS A 90 -10.62 8.61 -3.75
N VAL A 91 -10.67 9.08 -2.49
CA VAL A 91 -10.11 10.37 -2.10
C VAL A 91 -8.61 10.41 -2.38
N TRP A 92 -7.89 9.35 -1.99
CA TRP A 92 -6.46 9.24 -2.23
C TRP A 92 -6.12 9.13 -3.71
N ASP A 93 -6.84 8.29 -4.45
CA ASP A 93 -6.66 8.17 -5.90
C ASP A 93 -6.80 9.55 -6.58
N HIS A 94 -7.81 10.32 -6.20
CA HIS A 94 -8.00 11.68 -6.70
C HIS A 94 -6.82 12.61 -6.35
N ILE A 95 -6.33 12.55 -5.12
CA ILE A 95 -5.18 13.34 -4.67
C ILE A 95 -3.93 12.97 -5.46
N ILE A 96 -3.63 11.68 -5.60
CA ILE A 96 -2.46 11.19 -6.35
C ILE A 96 -2.52 11.69 -7.80
N HIS A 97 -3.66 11.56 -8.48
CA HIS A 97 -3.84 12.06 -9.84
C HIS A 97 -3.65 13.58 -9.93
N THR A 98 -4.17 14.32 -8.96
CA THR A 98 -4.05 15.78 -8.92
C THR A 98 -2.59 16.22 -8.71
N VAL A 99 -1.86 15.55 -7.82
CA VAL A 99 -0.43 15.78 -7.60
C VAL A 99 0.40 15.41 -8.83
N ALA A 100 0.15 14.25 -9.44
CA ALA A 100 0.84 13.81 -10.65
C ALA A 100 0.66 14.81 -11.80
N LYS A 101 -0.57 15.34 -11.96
CA LYS A 101 -0.88 16.36 -12.97
C LYS A 101 -0.17 17.68 -12.69
N ASP A 102 -0.15 18.13 -11.43
CA ASP A 102 0.58 19.35 -11.03
C ASP A 102 2.07 19.21 -11.31
N LEU A 103 2.69 18.10 -10.92
CA LEU A 103 4.10 17.83 -11.18
C LEU A 103 4.39 17.78 -12.68
N SER A 104 3.55 17.07 -13.46
CA SER A 104 3.71 16.96 -14.92
C SER A 104 3.68 18.32 -15.60
N ALA A 105 2.78 19.20 -15.16
CA ALA A 105 2.68 20.57 -15.68
C ALA A 105 3.94 21.39 -15.40
N HIS A 106 4.56 21.22 -14.22
CA HIS A 106 5.80 21.91 -13.88
C HIS A 106 7.02 21.34 -14.59
N CYS A 107 7.05 20.03 -14.82
CA CYS A 107 8.14 19.36 -15.52
C CYS A 107 8.04 19.52 -17.05
N ASN A 108 6.90 20.00 -17.57
CA ASN A 108 6.56 19.91 -18.99
C ASN A 108 6.75 18.49 -19.56
N PHE A 109 6.46 17.48 -18.73
CA PHE A 109 6.69 16.07 -19.02
C PHE A 109 5.58 15.23 -18.38
N GLU A 110 5.05 14.23 -19.09
CA GLU A 110 3.98 13.38 -18.57
C GLU A 110 4.52 12.39 -17.53
N LEU A 111 4.33 12.69 -16.25
CA LEU A 111 4.66 11.78 -15.16
C LEU A 111 3.49 10.84 -14.86
N ARG A 112 3.83 9.60 -14.49
CA ARG A 112 2.83 8.59 -14.12
C ARG A 112 3.02 8.13 -12.70
N CYS A 113 1.91 7.96 -11.98
CA CYS A 113 1.92 7.28 -10.69
C CYS A 113 1.55 5.82 -10.90
N ILE A 114 2.39 4.91 -10.40
CA ILE A 114 2.12 3.48 -10.45
C ILE A 114 2.33 2.85 -9.08
N LEU A 115 1.80 1.63 -8.90
CA LEU A 115 2.04 0.81 -7.72
C LEU A 115 3.31 -0.03 -7.97
N PRO A 116 4.44 0.27 -7.29
CA PRO A 116 5.62 -0.56 -7.39
C PRO A 116 5.42 -1.84 -6.57
N LEU A 117 6.04 -2.92 -7.04
CA LEU A 117 6.27 -4.11 -6.23
C LEU A 117 7.44 -3.81 -5.28
N SER A 118 7.14 -3.15 -4.16
CA SER A 118 8.12 -2.77 -3.15
C SER A 118 7.55 -2.87 -1.74
N PRO A 119 8.32 -3.34 -0.75
CA PRO A 119 7.90 -3.29 0.65
C PRO A 119 8.09 -1.89 1.28
N HIS A 120 8.81 -0.99 0.60
CA HIS A 120 9.23 0.30 1.15
C HIS A 120 8.40 1.48 0.65
N TYR A 121 7.67 1.32 -0.44
CA TYR A 121 6.93 2.41 -1.09
C TYR A 121 5.54 1.94 -1.48
N ASP A 122 4.57 2.82 -1.27
CA ASP A 122 3.18 2.56 -1.65
C ASP A 122 2.97 2.82 -3.14
N TYR A 123 3.68 3.81 -3.67
CA TYR A 123 3.57 4.29 -5.05
C TYR A 123 4.96 4.63 -5.60
N MET A 124 5.02 4.92 -6.89
CA MET A 124 6.18 5.57 -7.49
C MET A 124 5.75 6.58 -8.55
N ILE A 125 6.56 7.64 -8.69
CA ILE A 125 6.47 8.60 -9.77
C ILE A 125 7.43 8.13 -10.86
N SER A 126 6.87 7.65 -11.97
CA SER A 126 7.60 7.08 -13.10
C SER A 126 7.92 8.14 -14.14
N LEU A 127 9.19 8.13 -14.57
CA LEU A 127 9.70 8.86 -15.72
C LEU A 127 9.61 7.99 -16.98
N TYR A 128 10.06 6.74 -16.90
CA TYR A 128 10.15 5.85 -18.06
C TYR A 128 9.44 4.50 -17.85
N ASP A 129 8.93 3.96 -18.96
CA ASP A 129 8.47 2.59 -19.13
C ASP A 129 9.52 1.83 -19.96
N SER A 130 10.05 0.71 -19.46
CA SER A 130 11.11 -0.05 -20.13
C SER A 130 10.75 -0.50 -21.55
N HIS A 131 9.46 -0.61 -21.86
CA HIS A 131 9.01 -0.99 -23.19
C HIS A 131 8.96 0.16 -24.19
N TYR A 132 9.02 1.40 -23.71
CA TYR A 132 8.93 2.60 -24.54
C TYR A 132 10.08 3.58 -24.31
N ILE A 133 11.08 3.22 -23.49
CA ILE A 133 12.24 4.08 -23.22
C ILE A 133 12.91 4.55 -24.51
N SER A 134 13.07 3.69 -25.52
CA SER A 134 13.70 4.08 -26.80
C SER A 134 12.97 5.16 -27.60
N ILE A 135 11.75 5.54 -27.20
CA ILE A 135 10.97 6.63 -27.81
C ILE A 135 10.56 7.71 -26.80
N GLN A 136 10.78 7.50 -25.50
CA GLN A 136 10.38 8.39 -24.40
C GLN A 136 11.56 8.93 -23.60
N GLU A 137 12.75 8.37 -23.80
CA GLU A 137 13.98 8.82 -23.15
C GLU A 137 14.22 10.29 -23.49
N LEU A 138 14.38 11.07 -22.43
CA LEU A 138 14.72 12.48 -22.52
C LEU A 138 16.22 12.61 -22.82
N GLU A 139 16.60 13.74 -23.41
CA GLU A 139 18.01 14.10 -23.45
C GLU A 139 18.54 14.29 -22.00
N ASP A 140 19.85 14.12 -21.80
CA ASP A 140 20.44 14.10 -20.44
C ASP A 140 20.13 15.36 -19.63
N ASP A 141 20.11 16.54 -20.26
CA ASP A 141 19.80 17.83 -19.64
C ASP A 141 18.30 17.99 -19.34
N GLU A 142 17.42 17.54 -20.24
CA GLU A 142 15.98 17.50 -20.01
C GLU A 142 15.61 16.57 -18.85
N GLU A 143 16.23 15.38 -18.78
CA GLU A 143 16.04 14.45 -17.67
C GLU A 143 16.51 15.06 -16.34
N GLU A 144 17.70 15.66 -16.32
CA GLU A 144 18.23 16.32 -15.12
C GLU A 144 17.28 17.43 -14.64
N ASP A 145 16.74 18.22 -15.55
CA ASP A 145 15.77 19.27 -15.25
C ASP A 145 14.46 18.71 -14.68
N VAL A 146 13.91 17.64 -15.26
CA VAL A 146 12.71 16.95 -14.73
C VAL A 146 12.97 16.41 -13.32
N ILE A 147 14.10 15.71 -13.13
CA ILE A 147 14.50 15.16 -11.82
C ILE A 147 14.66 16.29 -10.80
N ARG A 148 15.30 17.40 -11.16
CA ARG A 148 15.47 18.57 -10.30
C ARG A 148 14.11 19.12 -9.87
N ILE A 149 13.19 19.35 -10.80
CA ILE A 149 11.85 19.89 -10.52
C ILE A 149 11.07 18.96 -9.58
N ILE A 150 11.10 17.65 -9.83
CA ILE A 150 10.46 16.66 -8.95
C ILE A 150 11.04 16.77 -7.54
N LYS A 151 12.37 16.77 -7.40
CA LYS A 151 13.04 16.86 -6.09
C LYS A 151 12.70 18.15 -5.34
N GLU A 152 12.75 19.29 -6.02
CA GLU A 152 12.47 20.59 -5.43
C GLU A 152 11.01 20.73 -4.98
N ARG A 153 10.06 20.34 -5.84
CA ARG A 153 8.64 20.50 -5.55
C ARG A 153 8.14 19.46 -4.56
N PHE A 154 8.57 18.21 -4.72
CA PHE A 154 8.12 17.12 -3.86
C PHE A 154 8.76 17.19 -2.48
N GLY A 155 10.04 17.60 -2.42
CA GLY A 155 10.77 17.90 -1.20
C GLY A 155 11.47 16.69 -0.62
N ASN A 156 11.64 16.69 0.71
CA ASN A 156 12.50 15.77 1.46
C ASN A 156 12.38 14.27 1.12
N PRO A 157 11.18 13.69 0.86
CA PRO A 157 11.07 12.27 0.55
C PRO A 157 11.84 11.86 -0.71
N VAL A 158 11.82 12.74 -1.73
CA VAL A 158 12.43 12.45 -3.04
C VAL A 158 13.79 13.12 -3.21
N ALA A 159 14.05 14.24 -2.51
CA ALA A 159 15.29 15.00 -2.63
C ALA A 159 16.57 14.18 -2.39
N LYS A 160 16.49 13.20 -1.47
CA LYS A 160 17.63 12.35 -1.08
C LYS A 160 17.77 11.07 -1.88
N GLU A 161 16.75 10.72 -2.66
CA GLU A 161 16.74 9.48 -3.43
C GLU A 161 17.26 9.70 -4.85
N SER A 162 17.77 8.63 -5.44
CA SER A 162 18.02 8.53 -6.87
C SER A 162 16.91 7.70 -7.53
N PRO A 163 16.48 8.07 -8.74
CA PRO A 163 15.51 7.26 -9.45
C PRO A 163 16.11 5.89 -9.79
N ARG A 164 15.27 4.86 -9.77
CA ARG A 164 15.66 3.47 -10.02
C ARG A 164 14.52 2.69 -10.66
N TRP A 165 14.81 1.48 -11.11
CA TRP A 165 13.82 0.59 -11.70
C TRP A 165 12.98 -0.10 -10.63
N PHE A 166 11.70 -0.31 -10.95
CA PHE A 166 10.77 -1.09 -10.15
C PHE A 166 9.93 -2.00 -11.06
N PHE A 167 9.64 -3.21 -10.56
CA PHE A 167 8.55 -3.99 -11.12
C PHE A 167 7.21 -3.36 -10.72
N PRO A 168 6.20 -3.37 -11.60
CA PRO A 168 4.85 -3.01 -11.21
C PRO A 168 4.23 -4.11 -10.34
N PHE A 169 3.37 -3.71 -9.43
CA PHE A 169 2.59 -4.60 -8.59
C PHE A 169 1.62 -5.48 -9.39
N CYS A 170 1.06 -4.97 -10.50
CA CYS A 170 0.20 -5.71 -11.42
C CYS A 170 0.70 -5.58 -12.86
N GLU A 171 0.98 -6.69 -13.53
CA GLU A 171 1.14 -6.74 -14.99
C GLU A 171 -0.14 -7.27 -15.63
N GLY A 172 -1.01 -6.37 -16.10
CA GLY A 172 -2.22 -6.79 -16.81
C GLY A 172 -3.20 -5.65 -17.00
N SER A 173 -3.50 -5.33 -18.24
CA SER A 173 -4.62 -4.48 -18.62
C SER A 173 -5.93 -5.01 -18.05
N GLY A 174 -6.59 -4.26 -17.14
CA GLY A 174 -8.02 -4.45 -16.86
C GLY A 174 -8.50 -4.55 -15.40
N LEU A 175 -7.72 -4.15 -14.39
CA LEU A 175 -8.10 -4.42 -13.00
C LEU A 175 -7.88 -3.23 -12.06
N VAL A 176 -8.65 -2.16 -12.27
CA VAL A 176 -8.84 -1.12 -11.24
C VAL A 176 -9.56 -1.69 -10.01
N THR A 177 -10.42 -2.70 -10.21
CA THR A 177 -11.19 -3.37 -9.14
C THR A 177 -10.38 -4.29 -8.23
N GLU A 178 -9.34 -4.97 -8.72
CA GLU A 178 -8.48 -5.79 -7.86
C GLU A 178 -7.45 -4.95 -7.09
N ILE A 179 -7.06 -3.79 -7.62
CA ILE A 179 -6.23 -2.82 -6.89
C ILE A 179 -7.01 -2.27 -5.68
N GLU A 180 -8.27 -1.89 -5.86
CA GLU A 180 -9.15 -1.50 -4.75
C GLU A 180 -9.27 -2.65 -3.74
N ALA A 181 -9.50 -3.89 -4.19
CA ALA A 181 -9.58 -5.04 -3.30
C ALA A 181 -8.26 -5.36 -2.58
N ALA A 182 -7.10 -5.17 -3.21
CA ALA A 182 -5.79 -5.40 -2.59
C ALA A 182 -5.43 -4.32 -1.58
N LEU A 183 -5.73 -3.05 -1.86
CA LEU A 183 -5.59 -1.94 -0.91
C LEU A 183 -6.57 -2.07 0.26
N GLU A 184 -7.78 -2.54 0.00
CA GLU A 184 -8.82 -2.78 1.02
C GLU A 184 -8.49 -4.03 1.86
N THR A 185 -7.87 -5.05 1.28
CA THR A 185 -7.30 -6.21 2.00
C THR A 185 -6.10 -5.78 2.86
N ARG A 186 -5.20 -4.94 2.34
CA ARG A 186 -4.10 -4.34 3.14
C ARG A 186 -4.64 -3.50 4.31
N SER A 187 -5.71 -2.72 4.09
CA SER A 187 -6.42 -1.97 5.14
C SER A 187 -7.08 -2.90 6.18
N SER A 188 -7.73 -3.98 5.72
CA SER A 188 -8.43 -4.94 6.58
C SER A 188 -7.47 -5.79 7.44
N ILE A 189 -6.37 -6.26 6.86
CA ILE A 189 -5.31 -6.98 7.58
C ILE A 189 -4.72 -6.06 8.67
N HIS A 190 -4.42 -4.81 8.34
CA HIS A 190 -3.84 -3.86 9.30
C HIS A 190 -4.80 -3.50 10.46
N GLN A 191 -6.10 -3.32 10.19
CA GLN A 191 -7.11 -3.12 11.24
C GLN A 191 -7.29 -4.35 12.15
N THR A 192 -7.18 -5.55 11.58
CA THR A 192 -7.29 -6.82 12.32
C THR A 192 -6.09 -7.01 13.25
N THR A 193 -4.87 -6.76 12.77
CA THR A 193 -3.64 -6.82 13.58
C THR A 193 -3.65 -5.79 14.72
N LYS A 194 -4.15 -4.57 14.46
CA LYS A 194 -4.29 -3.52 15.50
C LYS A 194 -5.31 -3.89 16.57
N THR A 195 -6.39 -4.59 16.21
CA THR A 195 -7.40 -5.09 17.14
C THR A 195 -6.86 -6.23 18.02
N ILE A 196 -6.11 -7.16 17.42
CA ILE A 196 -5.48 -8.28 18.14
C ILE A 196 -4.40 -7.77 19.13
N LEU A 197 -3.61 -6.77 18.74
CA LEU A 197 -2.60 -6.16 19.63
C LEU A 197 -3.24 -5.36 20.78
N ARG A 198 -4.38 -4.70 20.55
CA ARG A 198 -5.14 -4.00 21.60
C ARG A 198 -5.76 -4.95 22.62
N ILE A 199 -6.23 -6.12 22.17
CA ILE A 199 -6.72 -7.20 23.05
C ILE A 199 -5.57 -7.76 23.89
N ARG A 200 -4.37 -7.97 23.32
CA ARG A 200 -3.20 -8.45 24.05
C ARG A 200 -2.66 -7.45 25.08
N SER A 201 -2.70 -6.14 24.79
CA SER A 201 -2.30 -5.10 25.75
C SER A 201 -3.30 -4.87 26.89
N GLY A 202 -4.54 -5.36 26.78
CA GLY A 202 -5.55 -5.29 27.84
C GLY A 202 -5.52 -6.46 28.83
N TYR A 203 -4.72 -7.51 28.55
CA TYR A 203 -4.61 -8.73 29.36
C TYR A 203 -3.25 -8.85 30.06
N THR A 204 -2.79 -7.79 30.72
CA THR A 204 -1.75 -7.91 31.77
C THR A 204 -2.34 -7.50 33.11
N GLY A 205 -3.26 -8.34 33.59
CA GLY A 205 -3.90 -8.24 34.90
C GLY A 205 -4.05 -9.60 35.56
N PHE A 206 -3.03 -10.46 35.48
CA PHE A 206 -2.99 -11.68 36.29
C PHE A 206 -2.40 -11.35 37.67
N SER A 207 -3.33 -11.18 38.61
CA SER A 207 -3.07 -11.09 40.03
C SER A 207 -2.35 -12.36 40.51
N ARG A 208 -1.22 -12.17 41.22
CA ARG A 208 -0.47 -13.23 41.89
C ARG A 208 -1.36 -13.90 42.95
N VAL A 209 -1.57 -15.20 42.81
CA VAL A 209 -2.13 -16.04 43.88
C VAL A 209 -1.04 -16.26 44.95
N PRO A 210 -1.30 -15.99 46.24
CA PRO A 210 -0.36 -16.32 47.31
C PRO A 210 -0.47 -17.80 47.72
N PRO A 211 0.61 -18.40 48.27
CA PRO A 211 0.68 -19.83 48.54
C PRO A 211 -0.11 -20.26 49.77
N ALA A 212 -0.61 -21.50 49.71
CA ALA A 212 -1.46 -22.15 50.69
C ALA A 212 -0.75 -22.44 52.02
N ALA A 213 -1.49 -22.22 53.12
CA ALA A 213 -1.20 -22.75 54.44
C ALA A 213 -2.24 -23.81 54.82
N SER A 214 -1.77 -24.79 55.57
CA SER A 214 -2.33 -26.12 55.79
C SER A 214 -3.57 -26.18 56.70
N THR A 215 -4.45 -27.14 56.37
CA THR A 215 -5.48 -27.94 57.08
C THR A 215 -5.58 -27.87 58.64
N PRO A 216 -6.70 -28.26 59.31
CA PRO A 216 -7.67 -29.29 58.90
C PRO A 216 -9.19 -29.15 59.23
N ALA A 217 -9.95 -29.93 58.46
CA ALA A 217 -11.15 -30.74 58.75
C ALA A 217 -12.30 -30.21 59.64
N THR A 218 -13.53 -30.19 59.08
CA THR A 218 -14.75 -30.65 59.76
C THR A 218 -15.81 -31.15 58.75
N THR A 219 -16.35 -32.30 59.12
CA THR A 219 -17.36 -33.25 58.63
C THR A 219 -18.77 -32.73 58.25
N GLY A 220 -19.47 -33.46 57.35
CA GLY A 220 -20.95 -33.63 57.31
C GLY A 220 -21.58 -33.38 55.93
N SER A 221 -21.93 -34.37 55.08
CA SER A 221 -23.02 -35.38 55.10
C SER A 221 -24.45 -34.86 54.78
N GLY A 222 -25.10 -35.46 53.77
CA GLY A 222 -26.57 -35.50 53.59
C GLY A 222 -27.06 -34.93 52.25
N GLN A 223 -27.28 -35.72 51.19
CA GLN A 223 -28.47 -36.52 50.83
C GLN A 223 -29.72 -35.76 50.31
N THR A 224 -30.10 -36.15 49.08
CA THR A 224 -31.44 -36.39 48.51
C THR A 224 -32.44 -35.24 48.27
N GLY A 225 -33.03 -35.23 47.07
CA GLY A 225 -34.32 -34.59 46.80
C GLY A 225 -34.61 -34.42 45.31
N ALA A 226 -35.36 -35.34 44.72
CA ALA A 226 -35.88 -35.26 43.36
C ALA A 226 -37.16 -34.41 43.29
N SER A 227 -37.37 -33.67 42.20
CA SER A 227 -38.65 -33.66 41.49
C SER A 227 -38.62 -32.89 40.17
N VAL A 228 -39.05 -33.64 39.16
CA VAL A 228 -39.65 -33.30 37.86
C VAL A 228 -40.71 -32.19 37.97
N VAL A 229 -40.83 -31.31 36.96
CA VAL A 229 -42.05 -31.09 36.14
C VAL A 229 -41.67 -30.31 34.86
N LEU A 230 -42.02 -30.93 33.73
CA LEU A 230 -42.07 -30.40 32.36
C LEU A 230 -43.26 -29.44 32.20
N TYR A 231 -43.19 -28.45 31.28
CA TYR A 231 -44.21 -28.30 30.22
C TYR A 231 -43.70 -27.37 29.10
N HIS A 232 -43.90 -27.88 27.89
CA HIS A 232 -43.88 -27.18 26.60
C HIS A 232 -44.95 -26.08 26.55
N ASP A 233 -44.75 -25.03 25.73
CA ASP A 233 -45.65 -24.87 24.59
C ASP A 233 -45.07 -24.03 23.44
N ARG A 234 -45.43 -24.42 22.22
CA ARG A 234 -45.17 -23.75 20.95
C ARG A 234 -46.46 -23.06 20.50
N GLY A 235 -46.34 -21.82 20.08
CA GLY A 235 -46.79 -21.44 18.73
C GLY A 235 -48.14 -20.77 18.54
N HIS A 236 -48.06 -19.74 17.70
CA HIS A 236 -49.05 -19.18 16.79
C HIS A 236 -50.14 -18.22 17.31
N GLY A 237 -49.91 -16.96 16.99
CA GLY A 237 -50.85 -16.07 16.30
C GLY A 237 -50.10 -15.36 15.18
#